data_AF-A0A9E4QGK1-F1
#
_entry.id   AF-A0A9E4QGK1-F1
#
_cell.length_a   1.000
_cell.length_b   1.000
_cell.length_c   1.000
_cell.angle_alpha   90.00
_cell.angle_beta   90.00
_cell.angle_gamma   90.00
#
_symmetry.space_group_name_H-M   'P 1'
#
loop_
_entity.id
_entity.type
_entity.pdbx_description
1 polymer ?
#
loop_
_entity_poly.entity_id
_entity_poly.type
_entity_poly.pdbx_seq_one_letter_code
_entity_poly.pdbx_strand_id
1 'polypeptide(L)'
;MADPPTIPVFSDRLNEVLTRVFKGEAPNAGRFCGYCFTPISSERTHCLHCERAVADHEPVDSVPDPIIMMFKRLRRRESLVVNGFAYVGLFTGVALFIGVFFVLSSIGADVWWYVFDIVLLFVSARVLAGLLGGYIGDEVGYTYARRKLAEDWEAYEEQGRPATLETLKE
;
A
#
# COMPACT_ATOMS: atom_id res chain seq x y z
N MET A 1 -12.12 29.95 -8.37
CA MET A 1 -10.86 29.25 -8.03
C MET A 1 -11.18 27.76 -8.03
N ALA A 2 -10.86 27.06 -9.11
CA ALA A 2 -10.86 25.60 -9.14
C ALA A 2 -9.37 25.19 -9.21
N ASP A 3 -8.87 24.20 -8.47
CA ASP A 3 -9.56 22.99 -8.01
C ASP A 3 -8.82 22.40 -6.78
N PRO A 4 -9.47 22.09 -5.64
CA PRO A 4 -8.87 21.14 -4.69
C PRO A 4 -9.65 19.81 -4.69
N PRO A 5 -9.43 18.93 -5.66
CA PRO A 5 -9.52 17.51 -5.41
C PRO A 5 -8.27 16.85 -6.00
N THR A 6 -7.76 15.76 -5.46
CA THR A 6 -8.46 14.54 -5.06
C THR A 6 -7.62 13.89 -3.96
N ILE A 7 -8.17 13.02 -3.11
CA ILE A 7 -7.34 12.34 -2.08
C ILE A 7 -7.09 10.91 -2.51
N PRO A 8 -5.97 10.64 -3.20
CA PRO A 8 -5.61 9.30 -3.62
C PRO A 8 -4.69 8.59 -2.61
N VAL A 9 -4.42 9.18 -1.44
CA VAL A 9 -3.57 8.57 -0.40
C VAL A 9 -4.19 8.81 0.97
N PHE A 10 -4.50 7.71 1.66
CA PHE A 10 -4.93 7.74 3.06
C PHE A 10 -3.78 8.19 3.97
N SER A 11 -4.09 8.97 5.01
CA SER A 11 -3.06 9.40 5.97
C SER A 11 -2.49 8.22 6.74
N ASP A 12 -1.23 8.34 7.16
CA ASP A 12 -0.58 7.33 8.01
C ASP A 12 -1.35 7.10 9.31
N ARG A 13 -1.92 8.17 9.88
CA ARG A 13 -2.77 8.07 11.06
C ARG A 13 -4.04 7.26 10.83
N LEU A 14 -4.73 7.48 9.70
CA LEU A 14 -5.91 6.68 9.36
C LEU A 14 -5.52 5.21 9.18
N ASN A 15 -4.39 4.96 8.53
CA ASN A 15 -3.85 3.62 8.37
C ASN A 15 -3.58 2.92 9.72
N GLU A 16 -2.96 3.61 10.69
CA GLU A 16 -2.73 3.06 12.03
C GLU A 16 -4.04 2.72 12.76
N VAL A 17 -5.05 3.59 12.65
CA VAL A 17 -6.37 3.36 13.26
C VAL A 17 -7.05 2.16 12.60
N LEU A 18 -7.18 2.16 11.27
CA LEU A 18 -7.82 1.06 10.55
C LEU A 18 -7.12 -0.28 10.75
N THR A 19 -5.78 -0.27 10.86
CA THR A 19 -5.00 -1.48 11.17
C THR A 19 -5.39 -2.04 12.54
N ARG A 20 -5.50 -1.20 13.58
CA ARG A 20 -5.95 -1.62 14.91
C ARG A 20 -7.40 -2.12 14.88
N VAL A 21 -8.27 -1.46 14.13
CA VAL A 21 -9.66 -1.89 13.92
C VAL A 21 -9.71 -3.29 13.29
N PHE A 22 -8.94 -3.55 12.24
CA PHE A 22 -8.92 -4.86 11.59
C PHE A 22 -8.33 -5.98 12.46
N LYS A 23 -7.45 -5.64 13.41
CA LYS A 23 -6.95 -6.59 14.40
C LYS A 23 -7.92 -6.82 15.57
N GLY A 24 -9.03 -6.07 15.64
CA GLY A 24 -9.95 -6.10 16.79
C GLY A 24 -9.39 -5.43 18.04
N GLU A 25 -8.30 -4.66 17.92
CA GLU A 25 -7.64 -3.96 19.03
C GLU A 25 -8.35 -2.64 19.39
N ALA A 26 -9.14 -2.09 18.46
CA ALA A 26 -9.89 -0.86 18.65
C ALA A 26 -11.23 -0.89 17.89
N PRO A 27 -12.28 -0.21 18.38
CA PRO A 27 -13.52 -0.03 17.63
C PRO A 27 -13.34 0.97 16.47
N ASN A 28 -14.14 0.85 15.41
CA ASN A 28 -14.26 1.86 14.35
C ASN A 28 -15.10 3.07 14.85
N ALA A 29 -14.61 3.73 15.89
CA ALA A 29 -15.28 4.86 16.53
C ALA A 29 -14.28 5.96 16.85
N GLY A 30 -14.66 7.21 16.60
CA GLY A 30 -13.84 8.39 16.87
C GLY A 30 -14.19 9.55 15.95
N ARG A 31 -13.54 10.69 16.12
CA ARG A 31 -13.80 11.86 15.27
C ARG A 31 -12.91 11.84 14.03
N PHE A 32 -13.52 11.65 12.87
CA PHE A 32 -12.82 11.62 11.59
C PHE A 32 -13.24 12.79 10.70
N CYS A 33 -12.34 13.26 9.84
CA CYS A 33 -12.68 14.25 8.82
C CYS A 33 -13.77 13.69 7.87
N GLY A 34 -14.86 14.43 7.65
CA GLY A 34 -15.96 14.00 6.77
C GLY A 34 -15.62 13.92 5.27
N TYR A 35 -14.41 14.34 4.89
CA TYR A 35 -13.89 14.23 3.52
C TYR A 35 -12.86 13.11 3.37
N CYS A 36 -11.75 13.19 4.10
CA CYS A 36 -10.61 12.28 3.94
C CYS A 36 -10.54 11.16 4.98
N PHE A 37 -11.47 11.16 5.94
CA PHE A 37 -11.55 10.21 7.06
C PHE A 37 -10.31 10.18 7.96
N THR A 38 -9.38 11.12 7.83
CA THR A 38 -8.24 11.22 8.74
C THR A 38 -8.73 11.55 10.15
N PRO A 39 -8.21 10.89 11.20
CA PRO A 39 -8.54 11.22 12.58
C PRO A 39 -8.20 12.69 12.90
N ILE A 40 -9.15 13.43 13.49
CA ILE A 40 -8.99 14.83 13.88
C ILE A 40 -9.31 15.02 15.37
N SER A 41 -8.62 15.95 16.04
CA SER A 41 -8.92 16.31 17.43
C SER A 41 -10.18 17.17 17.54
N SER A 42 -10.84 17.17 18.71
CA SER A 42 -12.07 17.94 18.99
C SER A 42 -11.91 19.45 18.76
N GLU A 43 -10.74 20.01 19.06
CA GLU A 43 -10.48 21.45 19.01
C GLU A 43 -10.10 21.98 17.60
N ARG A 44 -9.88 21.09 16.62
CA ARG A 44 -9.46 21.51 15.28
C ARG A 44 -10.63 21.90 14.40
N THR A 45 -10.46 23.01 13.70
CA THR A 45 -11.37 23.54 12.67
C THR A 45 -10.94 23.18 11.25
N HIS A 46 -9.73 22.64 11.06
CA HIS A 46 -9.21 22.17 9.77
C HIS A 46 -8.56 20.79 9.89
N CYS A 47 -8.66 19.99 8.83
CA CYS A 47 -7.96 18.71 8.75
C CYS A 47 -6.49 18.91 8.39
N LEU A 48 -5.57 18.23 9.09
CA LEU A 48 -4.13 18.31 8.80
C LEU A 48 -3.69 17.58 7.52
N HIS A 49 -4.54 16.70 6.99
CA HIS A 49 -4.19 15.85 5.84
C HIS A 49 -4.71 16.43 4.53
N CYS A 50 -5.97 16.84 4.51
CA CYS A 50 -6.60 17.41 3.31
C CYS A 50 -6.79 18.92 3.37
N GLU A 51 -6.39 19.57 4.47
CA GLU A 51 -6.46 21.02 4.71
C GLU A 51 -7.87 21.64 4.68
N ARG A 52 -8.90 20.85 4.37
CA ARG A 52 -10.30 21.30 4.34
C ARG A 52 -10.80 21.73 5.72
N ALA A 53 -11.69 22.71 5.72
CA ALA A 53 -12.38 23.13 6.93
C ALA A 53 -13.36 22.03 7.36
N VAL A 54 -13.47 21.85 8.67
CA VAL A 54 -14.44 20.93 9.29
C VAL A 54 -15.87 21.38 9.03
N ALA A 55 -16.08 22.68 8.77
CA ALA A 55 -17.38 23.22 8.38
C ALA A 55 -17.82 22.82 6.97
N ASP A 56 -16.89 22.51 6.06
CA ASP A 56 -17.22 22.11 4.68
C ASP A 56 -17.76 20.68 4.61
N HIS A 57 -17.26 19.81 5.50
CA HIS A 57 -17.68 18.43 5.64
C HIS A 57 -17.69 18.05 7.12
N GLU A 58 -18.89 17.91 7.67
CA GLU A 58 -19.09 17.58 9.08
C GLU A 58 -18.31 16.31 9.46
N PRO A 59 -17.63 16.28 10.63
CA PRO A 59 -16.92 15.11 11.08
C PRO A 59 -17.84 13.90 11.18
N VAL A 60 -17.30 12.73 10.85
CA VAL A 60 -18.01 11.45 11.01
C VAL A 60 -17.45 10.70 12.21
N ASP A 61 -18.32 9.98 12.91
CA ASP A 61 -17.95 9.22 14.10
C ASP A 61 -17.36 7.83 13.80
N SER A 62 -17.44 7.40 12.54
CA SER A 62 -16.93 6.10 12.07
C SER A 62 -16.54 6.18 10.61
N VAL A 63 -15.52 5.43 10.20
CA VAL A 63 -15.14 5.33 8.79
C VAL A 63 -16.16 4.46 8.04
N PRO A 64 -16.75 4.93 6.92
CA PRO A 64 -17.73 4.15 6.17
C PRO A 64 -17.15 2.85 5.58
N ASP A 65 -17.98 1.81 5.48
CA ASP A 65 -17.59 0.51 4.91
C ASP A 65 -17.00 0.60 3.48
N PRO A 66 -17.53 1.43 2.55
CA PRO A 66 -16.92 1.59 1.23
C PRO A 66 -15.46 2.03 1.29
N ILE A 67 -15.13 2.94 2.21
CA ILE A 67 -13.79 3.48 2.41
C ILE A 67 -12.87 2.42 3.03
N ILE A 68 -13.38 1.67 4.01
CA ILE A 68 -12.68 0.53 4.60
C ILE A 68 -12.33 -0.50 3.51
N MET A 69 -13.26 -0.78 2.59
CA MET A 69 -13.04 -1.70 1.49
C MET A 69 -12.02 -1.17 0.48
N MET A 70 -12.07 0.12 0.14
CA MET A 70 -11.05 0.77 -0.69
C MET A 70 -9.66 0.67 -0.06
N PHE A 71 -9.56 0.94 1.24
CA PHE A 71 -8.32 0.82 2.00
C PHE A 71 -7.76 -0.61 1.98
N LYS A 72 -8.61 -1.63 2.20
CA LYS A 72 -8.22 -3.04 2.09
C LYS A 72 -7.69 -3.39 0.69
N ARG A 73 -8.35 -2.90 -0.36
CA ARG A 73 -7.89 -3.12 -1.75
C ARG A 73 -6.54 -2.46 -2.02
N LEU A 74 -6.33 -1.23 -1.55
CA LEU A 74 -5.04 -0.55 -1.65
C LEU A 74 -3.93 -1.39 -0.99
N ARG A 75 -4.12 -1.77 0.28
CA ARG A 75 -3.15 -2.55 1.04
C ARG A 75 -2.85 -3.91 0.41
N ARG A 76 -3.85 -4.58 -0.13
CA ARG A 76 -3.66 -5.85 -0.85
C ARG A 76 -2.83 -5.65 -2.10
N ARG A 77 -3.06 -4.58 -2.88
CA ARG A 77 -2.27 -4.26 -4.09
C ARG A 77 -0.82 -3.96 -3.73
N GLU A 78 -0.58 -3.12 -2.73
CA GLU A 78 0.77 -2.81 -2.25
C GLU A 78 1.51 -4.08 -1.80
N SER A 79 0.85 -4.93 -0.99
CA SER A 79 1.45 -6.18 -0.54
C SER A 79 1.75 -7.14 -1.68
N LEU A 80 0.85 -7.26 -2.67
CA LEU A 80 1.09 -8.10 -3.85
C LEU A 80 2.28 -7.62 -4.67
N VAL A 81 2.42 -6.31 -4.83
CA VAL A 81 3.54 -5.74 -5.59
C VAL A 81 4.86 -5.96 -4.85
N VAL A 82 4.93 -5.60 -3.56
CA VAL A 82 6.14 -5.77 -2.74
C VAL A 82 6.56 -7.25 -2.69
N ASN A 83 5.62 -8.16 -2.43
CA ASN A 83 5.90 -9.59 -2.41
C ASN A 83 6.28 -10.11 -3.80
N GLY A 84 5.62 -9.63 -4.86
CA GLY A 84 5.89 -10.01 -6.25
C GLY A 84 7.34 -9.69 -6.63
N PHE A 85 7.83 -8.49 -6.32
CA PHE A 85 9.22 -8.11 -6.61
C PHE A 85 10.23 -8.91 -5.79
N ALA A 86 9.93 -9.27 -4.54
CA ALA A 86 10.78 -10.16 -3.76
C ALA A 86 10.91 -11.54 -4.43
N TYR A 87 9.81 -12.11 -4.93
CA TYR A 87 9.82 -13.37 -5.67
C TYR A 87 10.56 -13.27 -7.00
N VAL A 88 10.43 -12.16 -7.74
CA VAL A 88 11.18 -11.94 -8.98
C VAL A 88 12.69 -11.90 -8.68
N GLY A 89 13.13 -11.15 -7.67
CA GLY A 89 14.55 -11.10 -7.30
C GLY A 89 15.10 -12.45 -6.85
N LEU A 90 14.32 -13.22 -6.08
CA LEU A 90 14.68 -14.59 -5.71
C LEU A 90 14.81 -15.50 -6.94
N PHE A 91 13.82 -15.46 -7.83
CA PHE A 91 13.81 -16.26 -9.05
C PHE A 91 15.02 -15.92 -9.94
N THR A 92 15.34 -14.64 -10.12
CA THR A 92 16.51 -14.20 -10.88
C THR A 92 17.81 -14.70 -10.24
N GLY A 93 17.95 -14.63 -8.91
CA GLY A 93 19.13 -15.18 -8.21
C GLY A 93 19.29 -16.68 -8.43
N VAL A 94 18.20 -17.46 -8.33
CA VAL A 94 18.21 -18.90 -8.60
C VAL A 94 18.56 -19.20 -10.06
N ALA A 95 17.99 -18.46 -11.02
CA ALA A 95 18.29 -18.64 -12.43
C ALA A 95 19.77 -18.35 -12.76
N LEU A 96 20.35 -17.30 -12.15
CA LEU A 96 21.77 -16.99 -12.29
C LEU A 96 22.65 -18.10 -11.74
N PHE A 97 22.36 -18.60 -10.54
CA PHE A 97 23.05 -19.74 -9.94
C PHE A 97 23.01 -20.96 -10.85
N ILE A 98 21.82 -21.37 -11.32
CA ILE A 98 21.68 -22.54 -12.22
C ILE A 98 22.50 -22.33 -13.50
N GLY A 99 22.47 -21.13 -14.06
CA GLY A 99 23.25 -20.80 -15.26
C GLY A 99 24.76 -20.88 -15.04
N VAL A 100 25.26 -20.31 -13.94
CA VAL A 100 26.68 -20.36 -13.58
C VAL A 100 27.11 -21.79 -13.27
N PHE A 101 26.34 -22.52 -12.46
CA PHE A 101 26.56 -23.93 -12.16
C PHE A 101 26.69 -24.78 -13.42
N PHE A 102 25.78 -24.60 -14.39
CA PHE A 102 25.82 -25.34 -15.65
C PHE A 102 27.09 -25.05 -16.45
N VAL A 103 27.49 -23.78 -16.54
CA VAL A 103 28.74 -23.38 -17.21
C VAL A 103 29.97 -23.97 -16.51
N LEU A 104 30.07 -23.83 -15.19
CA LEU A 104 31.16 -24.39 -14.38
C LEU A 104 31.27 -25.90 -14.53
N SER A 105 30.13 -26.60 -14.53
CA SER A 105 30.09 -28.05 -14.73
C SER A 105 30.55 -28.45 -16.13
N SER A 106 30.18 -27.68 -17.17
CA SER A 106 30.56 -27.99 -18.56
C SER A 106 32.06 -27.84 -18.85
N ILE A 107 32.75 -26.96 -18.11
CA ILE A 107 34.20 -26.75 -18.26
C ILE A 107 35.02 -27.61 -17.28
N GLY A 108 34.37 -28.45 -16.46
CA GLY A 108 35.04 -29.30 -15.48
C GLY A 108 35.73 -28.50 -14.37
N ALA A 109 35.08 -27.45 -13.88
CA ALA A 109 35.63 -26.59 -12.82
C ALA A 109 35.86 -27.34 -11.50
N ASP A 110 36.86 -26.88 -10.73
CA ASP A 110 37.18 -27.39 -9.40
C ASP A 110 36.09 -27.08 -8.36
N VAL A 111 36.06 -27.83 -7.25
CA VAL A 111 35.09 -27.75 -6.15
C VAL A 111 34.93 -26.33 -5.59
N TRP A 112 36.01 -25.55 -5.54
CA TRP A 112 36.00 -24.18 -5.03
C TRP A 112 35.13 -23.24 -5.86
N TRP A 113 34.98 -23.48 -7.16
CA TRP A 113 34.09 -22.70 -8.01
C TRP A 113 32.62 -22.94 -7.68
N TYR A 114 32.24 -24.15 -7.29
CA TYR A 114 30.88 -24.42 -6.82
C TYR A 114 30.60 -23.79 -5.46
N VAL A 115 31.59 -23.75 -4.56
CA VAL A 115 31.47 -23.01 -3.30
C VAL A 115 31.25 -21.52 -3.58
N PHE A 116 32.02 -20.95 -4.50
CA PHE A 116 31.83 -19.57 -4.94
C PHE A 116 30.43 -19.34 -5.53
N ASP A 117 29.93 -20.25 -6.37
CA ASP A 117 28.62 -20.15 -6.97
C ASP A 117 27.48 -20.17 -5.93
N ILE A 118 27.61 -20.99 -4.87
CA ILE A 118 26.68 -20.97 -3.74
C ILE A 118 26.70 -19.62 -3.03
N VAL A 119 27.88 -19.04 -2.79
CA VAL A 119 27.99 -17.70 -2.20
C VAL A 119 27.37 -16.65 -3.12
N LEU A 120 27.62 -16.76 -4.43
CA LEU A 120 27.04 -15.89 -5.45
C LEU A 120 25.50 -15.96 -5.44
N LEU A 121 24.90 -17.14 -5.27
CA LEU A 121 23.45 -17.30 -5.12
C LEU A 121 22.91 -16.48 -3.94
N PHE A 122 23.50 -16.61 -2.75
CA PHE A 122 23.03 -15.86 -1.58
C PHE A 122 23.19 -14.36 -1.74
N VAL A 123 24.34 -13.91 -2.25
CA VAL A 123 24.61 -12.47 -2.45
C VAL A 123 23.69 -11.90 -3.53
N SER A 124 23.60 -12.55 -4.69
CA SER A 124 22.76 -12.09 -5.80
C SER A 124 21.29 -12.09 -5.43
N ALA A 125 20.76 -13.15 -4.81
CA ALA A 125 19.37 -13.20 -4.37
C ALA A 125 19.05 -12.07 -3.37
N ARG A 126 19.93 -11.83 -2.39
CA ARG A 126 19.76 -10.78 -1.38
C ARG A 126 19.79 -9.38 -2.01
N VAL A 127 20.78 -9.11 -2.85
CA VAL A 127 21.00 -7.80 -3.49
C VAL A 127 19.91 -7.52 -4.52
N LEU A 128 19.57 -8.50 -5.37
CA LEU A 128 18.54 -8.34 -6.39
C LEU A 128 17.16 -8.19 -5.76
N ALA A 129 16.80 -8.96 -4.72
CA ALA A 129 15.54 -8.77 -4.02
C ALA A 129 15.44 -7.38 -3.38
N GLY A 130 16.53 -6.87 -2.80
CA GLY A 130 16.58 -5.53 -2.23
C GLY A 130 16.47 -4.42 -3.29
N LEU A 131 17.22 -4.52 -4.39
CA LEU A 131 17.21 -3.54 -5.46
C LEU A 131 15.89 -3.53 -6.23
N LEU A 132 15.39 -4.70 -6.63
CA LEU A 132 14.12 -4.81 -7.36
C LEU A 132 12.94 -4.43 -6.48
N GLY A 133 12.94 -4.88 -5.22
CA GLY A 133 11.90 -4.55 -4.25
C GLY A 133 11.85 -3.06 -3.95
N GLY A 134 12.98 -2.44 -3.59
CA GLY A 134 13.02 -1.05 -3.15
C GLY A 134 13.03 -0.03 -4.29
N TYR A 135 13.81 -0.24 -5.35
CA TYR A 135 13.94 0.77 -6.40
C TYR A 135 12.79 0.73 -7.41
N ILE A 136 12.42 -0.47 -7.87
CA ILE A 136 11.41 -0.63 -8.93
C ILE A 136 10.02 -0.88 -8.32
N GLY A 137 9.96 -1.65 -7.24
CA GLY A 137 8.71 -2.00 -6.58
C GLY A 137 7.97 -0.80 -6.01
N ASP A 138 8.69 0.11 -5.38
CA ASP A 138 8.09 1.29 -4.77
C ASP A 138 7.51 2.22 -5.84
N GLU A 139 8.29 2.64 -6.83
CA GLU A 139 7.82 3.64 -7.79
C GLU A 139 6.67 3.12 -8.67
N VAL A 140 6.81 1.93 -9.25
CA VAL A 140 5.79 1.35 -10.14
C VAL A 140 4.57 0.89 -9.35
N GLY A 141 4.79 0.24 -8.21
CA GLY A 141 3.75 -0.30 -7.36
C GLY A 141 2.89 0.79 -6.74
N TYR A 142 3.52 1.79 -6.11
CA TYR A 142 2.78 2.89 -5.49
C TYR A 142 2.05 3.71 -6.53
N THR A 143 2.65 4.00 -7.69
CA THR A 143 1.98 4.79 -8.73
C THR A 143 0.75 4.06 -9.27
N TYR A 144 0.86 2.76 -9.54
CA TYR A 144 -0.27 1.94 -9.97
C TYR A 144 -1.38 1.88 -8.91
N ALA A 145 -1.01 1.63 -7.65
CA ALA A 145 -1.95 1.54 -6.55
C ALA A 145 -2.68 2.86 -6.29
N ARG A 146 -1.96 3.99 -6.34
CA ARG A 146 -2.52 5.35 -6.21
C ARG A 146 -3.45 5.70 -7.35
N ARG A 147 -3.10 5.38 -8.59
CA ARG A 147 -3.98 5.60 -9.75
C ARG A 147 -5.30 4.85 -9.57
N LYS A 148 -5.24 3.58 -9.17
CA LYS A 148 -6.45 2.80 -8.92
C LYS A 148 -7.23 3.25 -7.70
N LEU A 149 -6.58 3.84 -6.69
CA LEU A 149 -7.29 4.46 -5.57
C LEU A 149 -7.99 5.76 -6.01
N ALA A 150 -7.36 6.56 -6.87
CA ALA A 150 -8.00 7.75 -7.44
C ALA A 150 -9.26 7.37 -8.23
N GLU A 151 -9.19 6.36 -9.09
CA GLU A 151 -10.35 5.84 -9.83
C GLU A 151 -11.46 5.33 -8.88
N ASP A 152 -11.10 4.53 -7.85
CA ASP A 152 -12.07 4.05 -6.85
C ASP A 152 -12.70 5.22 -6.06
N TRP A 153 -11.95 6.31 -5.84
CA TRP A 153 -12.38 7.49 -5.10
C TRP A 153 -13.32 8.37 -5.90
N GLU A 154 -13.00 8.63 -7.18
CA GLU A 154 -13.89 9.32 -8.11
C GLU A 154 -15.22 8.58 -8.23
N ALA A 155 -15.19 7.26 -8.41
CA ALA A 155 -16.42 6.45 -8.45
C ALA A 155 -17.24 6.54 -7.16
N TYR A 156 -16.59 6.67 -5.99
CA TYR A 156 -17.26 6.87 -4.71
C TYR A 156 -17.90 8.27 -4.59
N GLU A 157 -17.25 9.31 -5.12
CA GLU A 157 -17.81 10.67 -5.17
C GLU A 157 -18.98 10.76 -6.16
N GLU A 158 -18.88 10.12 -7.33
CA GLU A 158 -19.92 10.08 -8.36
C GLU A 158 -21.20 9.35 -7.93
N GLN A 159 -21.07 8.27 -7.16
CA GLN A 159 -22.22 7.51 -6.64
C GLN A 159 -23.02 8.29 -5.59
N GLY A 160 -22.56 9.48 -5.22
CA GLY A 160 -23.09 10.25 -4.11
C GLY A 160 -22.57 9.67 -2.82
N ARG A 161 -21.76 10.44 -2.09
CA ARG A 161 -21.28 10.07 -0.76
C ARG A 161 -22.51 9.67 0.06
N PRO A 162 -22.64 8.41 0.52
CA PRO A 162 -23.84 7.98 1.22
C PRO A 162 -24.03 8.94 2.39
N ALA A 163 -25.17 9.64 2.39
CA ALA A 163 -25.52 10.57 3.44
C ALA A 163 -25.52 9.78 4.76
N THR A 164 -24.46 9.99 5.54
CA THR A 164 -24.36 9.71 6.98
C THR A 164 -25.47 8.85 7.55
N LEU A 165 -25.27 7.53 7.60
CA LEU A 165 -25.84 6.54 8.56
C LEU A 165 -27.35 6.54 8.91
N GLU A 166 -28.18 7.45 8.38
CA GLU A 166 -29.63 7.47 8.60
C GLU A 166 -30.34 6.42 7.73
N THR A 167 -29.78 6.08 6.57
CA THR A 167 -30.36 5.08 5.65
C THR A 167 -30.00 3.63 5.96
N LEU A 168 -29.18 3.36 6.98
CA LEU A 168 -28.82 2.00 7.42
C LEU A 168 -29.45 1.61 8.77
N LYS A 169 -30.33 2.46 9.31
CA LYS A 169 -31.11 2.18 10.53
C LYS A 169 -32.60 1.90 10.26
N GLU A 170 -33.02 1.83 8.99
CA GLU A 170 -34.36 1.34 8.60
C GLU A 170 -34.36 -0.17 8.33
#